data_AF-A0A6V8DQP7-F1
#
_entry.id   AF-A0A6V8DQP7-F1
#
_cell.length_a   1.000
_cell.length_b   1.000
_cell.length_c   1.000
_cell.angle_alpha   90.00
_cell.angle_beta   90.00
_cell.angle_gamma   90.00
#
_symmetry.space_group_name_H-M   'P 1'
#
loop_
_entity.id
_entity.type
_entity.pdbx_description
1 polymer ?
#
loop_
_entity_poly.entity_id
_entity_poly.type
_entity_poly.pdbx_seq_one_letter_code
_entity_poly.pdbx_strand_id
1 'polypeptide(L)' 'GVTATGARQVLIAFNVNLNTNDKSLANIIAGKIRTSGVIMRDENGNKIVDSRGNILRKSGKFKALQAAGWMY' A
#
# COMPACT_ATOMS: atom_id res chain seq x y z
N GLY A 1 21.30 12.40 8.67
CA GLY A 1 20.74 11.05 8.78
C GLY A 1 20.14 10.86 10.15
N VAL A 2 19.16 9.97 10.29
CA VAL A 2 18.53 9.63 11.58
C VAL A 2 18.44 8.11 11.67
N THR A 3 18.54 7.57 12.88
CA THR A 3 18.46 6.12 13.15
C THR A 3 17.18 5.81 13.89
N ALA A 4 16.44 4.80 13.43
CA ALA A 4 15.27 4.28 14.11
C ALA A 4 15.62 2.96 14.85
N THR A 5 15.20 2.84 16.12
CA THR A 5 15.38 1.62 16.94
C THR A 5 14.03 1.14 17.49
N GLY A 6 13.88 -0.17 17.70
CA GLY A 6 12.66 -0.78 18.22
C GLY A 6 12.66 -2.31 18.14
N ALA A 7 11.60 -2.94 18.66
CA ALA A 7 11.41 -4.40 18.63
C ALA A 7 10.12 -4.77 17.89
N ARG A 8 10.11 -5.95 17.24
CA ARG A 8 8.95 -6.46 16.47
C ARG A 8 8.92 -7.98 16.43
N GLN A 9 7.77 -8.53 16.05
CA GLN A 9 7.65 -9.94 15.67
C GLN A 9 8.50 -10.27 14.44
N VAL A 10 8.82 -11.56 14.25
CA VAL A 10 9.54 -12.04 13.05
C VAL A 10 8.74 -11.64 11.80
N LEU A 11 9.45 -11.08 10.81
CA LEU A 11 8.88 -10.65 9.54
C LEU A 11 9.67 -11.28 8.39
N ILE A 12 8.94 -11.75 7.37
CA ILE A 12 9.51 -12.27 6.13
C ILE A 12 9.51 -11.15 5.10
N ALA A 13 10.69 -10.86 4.54
CA ALA A 13 10.81 -10.03 3.34
C ALA A 13 10.71 -10.94 2.12
N PHE A 14 9.75 -10.67 1.23
CA PHE A 14 9.49 -11.50 0.05
C PHE A 14 9.21 -10.63 -1.17
N ASN A 15 9.86 -10.95 -2.28
CA ASN A 15 9.73 -10.25 -3.55
C ASN A 15 9.04 -11.14 -4.58
N VAL A 16 8.11 -10.56 -5.34
CA VAL A 16 7.44 -11.21 -6.47
C VAL A 16 7.78 -10.42 -7.72
N ASN A 17 8.43 -11.07 -8.68
CA ASN A 17 8.77 -10.47 -9.96
C ASN A 17 7.54 -10.50 -10.88
N LEU A 18 7.28 -9.38 -11.54
CA LEU A 18 6.22 -9.25 -12.53
C LEU A 18 6.87 -9.10 -13.91
N ASN A 19 6.33 -9.79 -14.91
CA ASN A 19 6.79 -9.66 -16.29
C ASN A 19 6.19 -8.40 -16.94
N THR A 20 6.52 -7.22 -16.39
CA THR A 20 6.07 -5.93 -16.91
C THR A 20 7.07 -4.84 -16.56
N ASN A 21 7.19 -3.88 -17.47
CA ASN A 21 7.97 -2.66 -17.25
C ASN A 21 7.13 -1.52 -16.67
N ASP A 22 5.85 -1.75 -16.34
CA ASP A 22 5.00 -0.72 -15.75
C ASP A 22 5.00 -0.81 -14.22
N LYS A 23 5.74 0.10 -13.58
CA LYS A 23 5.76 0.28 -12.12
C LYS A 23 4.35 0.54 -11.55
N SER A 24 3.46 1.16 -12.31
CA SER A 24 2.10 1.48 -11.88
C SER A 24 1.31 0.20 -11.62
N LEU A 25 1.45 -0.82 -12.47
CA LEU A 25 0.81 -2.12 -12.28
C LEU A 25 1.27 -2.78 -10.97
N ALA A 26 2.58 -2.77 -10.70
CA ALA A 26 3.12 -3.30 -9.45
C ALA A 26 2.53 -2.57 -8.22
N ASN A 27 2.41 -1.25 -8.30
CA ASN A 27 1.85 -0.44 -7.22
C ASN A 27 0.34 -0.64 -7.03
N ILE A 28 -0.40 -0.84 -8.12
CA ILE A 28 -1.83 -1.18 -8.07
C ILE A 28 -2.02 -2.53 -7.38
N ILE A 29 -1.23 -3.54 -7.73
CA ILE A 29 -1.27 -4.86 -7.08
C ILE A 29 -0.91 -4.73 -5.61
N ALA A 30 0.19 -4.05 -5.28
CA ALA A 30 0.61 -3.81 -3.90
C ALA A 30 -0.48 -3.11 -3.07
N GLY A 31 -1.14 -2.10 -3.63
CA GLY A 31 -2.25 -1.39 -3.00
C GLY A 31 -3.46 -2.29 -2.72
N LYS A 32 -3.76 -3.23 -3.61
CA LYS A 32 -4.87 -4.20 -3.43
C LYS A 32 -4.57 -5.24 -2.35
N ILE A 33 -3.31 -5.65 -2.15
CA ILE A 33 -2.95 -6.73 -1.23
C ILE A 33 -2.57 -6.24 0.18
N ARG A 34 -1.88 -5.10 0.30
CA ARG A 34 -1.39 -4.59 1.60
C ARG A 34 -2.54 -4.20 2.51
N THR A 35 -2.34 -4.33 3.81
CA THR A 35 -3.38 -4.05 4.82
C THR A 35 -3.91 -2.62 4.76
N SER A 36 -3.05 -1.64 4.52
CA SER A 36 -3.44 -0.24 4.39
C SER A 36 -4.30 0.05 3.16
N GLY A 37 -4.34 -0.88 2.20
CA GLY A 37 -5.20 -0.79 1.03
C GLY A 37 -4.91 0.41 0.13
N VAL A 38 -5.98 0.90 -0.49
CA VAL A 38 -5.99 2.06 -1.41
C VAL A 38 -6.86 3.19 -0.88
N ILE A 39 -6.47 4.43 -1.19
CA ILE A 39 -7.29 5.62 -0.87
C ILE A 39 -8.51 5.61 -1.79
N MET A 40 -9.69 5.83 -1.22
CA MET A 40 -10.91 5.99 -2.00
C MET A 40 -10.91 7.37 -2.67
N ARG A 41 -11.24 7.38 -3.96
CA ARG A 41 -11.36 8.59 -4.75
C ARG A 41 -12.78 8.70 -5.31
N ASP A 42 -13.27 9.92 -5.42
CA ASP A 42 -14.54 10.24 -6.07
C ASP A 42 -14.40 10.15 -7.61
N GLU A 43 -15.50 10.40 -8.32
CA GLU A 43 -15.57 10.40 -9.79
C GLU A 43 -14.66 11.46 -10.43
N ASN A 44 -14.31 12.50 -9.67
CA ASN A 44 -13.42 13.59 -10.09
C ASN A 44 -11.95 13.34 -9.71
N GLY A 45 -11.62 12.19 -9.10
CA GLY A 45 -10.27 11.82 -8.66
C GLY A 45 -9.82 12.42 -7.33
N ASN A 46 -10.67 13.18 -6.64
CA ASN A 46 -10.38 13.75 -5.33
C ASN A 46 -10.48 12.67 -4.24
N LYS A 47 -9.72 12.85 -3.16
CA LYS A 47 -9.75 11.92 -2.02
C LYS A 47 -11.08 12.09 -1.28
N ILE A 48 -11.79 10.99 -1.06
CA ILE A 48 -12.99 11.02 -0.24
C ILE A 48 -12.57 11.11 1.23
N VAL A 49 -13.10 12.10 1.92
CA VAL A 49 -12.89 12.32 3.36
C VAL A 49 -14.18 12.09 4.12
N ASP A 50 -14.07 11.54 5.32
CA ASP A 50 -15.20 11.42 6.23
C ASP A 50 -15.55 12.76 6.89
N SER A 51 -16.64 12.79 7.66
CA SER A 51 -17.08 13.99 8.40
C SER A 51 -16.10 14.46 9.48
N ARG A 52 -15.05 13.68 9.77
CA ARG A 52 -14.01 13.98 10.75
C ARG A 52 -12.69 14.39 10.08
N GLY A 53 -12.67 14.53 8.75
CA GLY A 53 -11.49 14.91 7.97
C GLY A 53 -10.52 13.75 7.70
N ASN A 54 -10.86 12.51 8.01
CA ASN A 54 -10.02 11.36 7.72
C ASN A 54 -10.25 10.88 6.29
N ILE A 55 -9.15 10.56 5.61
CA ILE A 55 -9.19 9.99 4.26
C ILE A 55 -9.73 8.57 4.33
N LEU A 56 -10.84 8.32 3.62
CA LEU A 56 -11.40 6.98 3.49
C LEU A 56 -10.48 6.08 2.67
N ARG A 57 -10.29 4.86 3.16
CA ARG A 57 -9.47 3.84 2.51
C ARG A 57 -10.27 2.57 2.32
N LYS A 58 -10.12 1.96 1.15
CA LYS A 58 -10.57 0.60 0.88
C LYS A 58 -9.46 -0.34 1.35
N SER A 59 -9.74 -1.12 2.40
CA SER A 59 -8.79 -2.09 2.96
C SER A 59 -8.32 -3.09 1.89
N GLY A 60 -7.06 -3.53 1.99
CA GLY A 60 -6.53 -4.54 1.09
C GLY A 60 -6.87 -5.96 1.52
N LYS A 61 -6.43 -6.92 0.71
CA LYS A 61 -6.79 -8.35 0.88
C LYS A 61 -6.27 -8.96 2.18
N PHE A 62 -5.06 -8.58 2.63
CA PHE A 62 -4.41 -9.21 3.78
C PHE A 62 -4.39 -8.31 5.01
N LYS A 63 -4.59 -8.89 6.20
CA LYS A 63 -4.69 -8.16 7.48
C LYS A 63 -3.36 -7.75 8.11
N ALA A 64 -2.25 -8.36 7.72
CA ALA A 64 -0.92 -8.11 8.29
C ALA A 64 0.18 -8.14 7.20
N LEU A 65 -0.03 -7.40 6.11
CA LEU A 65 0.90 -7.32 4.99
C LEU A 65 1.26 -5.87 4.68
N GLN A 66 2.55 -5.60 4.58
CA GLN A 66 3.08 -4.40 3.95
C GLN A 66 3.54 -4.75 2.54
N ALA A 67 3.19 -3.91 1.57
CA ALA A 67 3.63 -4.09 0.18
C ALA A 67 3.74 -2.73 -0.52
N ALA A 68 4.63 -2.67 -1.50
CA ALA A 68 4.79 -1.57 -2.42
C ALA A 68 5.33 -2.11 -3.76
N GLY A 69 5.01 -1.43 -4.86
CA GLY A 69 5.51 -1.75 -6.20
C GLY A 69 6.76 -0.92 -6.52
N TRP A 70 7.84 -1.60 -6.89
CA TRP A 70 9.13 -1.00 -7.18
C TRP A 70 9.61 -1.50 -8.53
N MET A 71 10.42 -0.68 -9.19
CA MET A 71 11.06 -1.00 -10.45
C MET A 71 12.54 -0.66 -10.26
N TYR A 72 13.40 -1.56 -10.73
CA TYR A 72 14.82 -1.35 -10.86
C TYR A 72 15.16 -1.07 -12.32
#